data_AF-A0A2G9Z9B3-F1
#
_entry.id   AF-A0A2G9Z9B3-F1
#
_cell.length_a   1.000
_cell.length_b   1.000
_cell.length_c   1.000
_cell.angle_alpha   90.00
_cell.angle_beta   90.00
_cell.angle_gamma   90.00
#
_symmetry.space_group_name_H-M   'P 1'
#
loop_
_entity.id
_entity.type
_entity.pdbx_description
1 polymer ?
#
loop_
_entity_poly.entity_id
_entity_poly.type
_entity_poly.pdbx_seq_one_letter_code
_entity_poly.pdbx_strand_id
1 'polypeptide(L)'
;MKHNLLITRPNFDVTTRYLFVWAKKIIELAEKKCGKIFDLKKQRANRKEFESVMRKHEPGLVFLNGHGDERTVAGQDNEVLIRAGENEEILKAKIVYALSCRSGKILGPYSVKAGADAYIGYDEDFYFLYDNDKQSRPEQDKTAEMFLEPASQVMVFLLKNHSPQEAHINSKKSFACQARKLLTSSATSLESSAVKYLIWNMQHQVCVEK
;
A
#
# COMPACT_ATOMS: atom_id res chain seq x y z
N MET A 1 -11.00 -14.11 -14.73
CA MET A 1 -9.60 -14.59 -14.80
C MET A 1 -8.90 -14.22 -13.50
N LYS A 2 -7.98 -15.04 -12.99
CA LYS A 2 -7.19 -14.66 -11.81
C LYS A 2 -6.17 -13.59 -12.22
N HIS A 3 -6.17 -12.44 -11.56
CA HIS A 3 -5.18 -11.40 -11.85
C HIS A 3 -3.79 -11.86 -11.41
N ASN A 4 -2.78 -11.61 -12.25
CA ASN A 4 -1.39 -11.65 -11.83
C ASN A 4 -1.11 -10.43 -10.93
N LEU A 5 -0.33 -10.63 -9.87
CA LEU A 5 0.03 -9.59 -8.90
C LEU A 5 1.52 -9.26 -9.01
N LEU A 6 1.87 -7.97 -9.10
CA LEU A 6 3.21 -7.48 -8.75
C LEU A 6 3.15 -6.83 -7.39
N ILE A 7 4.11 -7.16 -6.52
CA ILE A 7 4.27 -6.53 -5.21
C ILE A 7 5.71 -6.09 -5.00
N THR A 8 5.93 -4.84 -4.59
CA THR A 8 7.26 -4.36 -4.16
C THR A 8 7.38 -4.48 -2.65
N ARG A 9 8.54 -4.92 -2.17
CA ARG A 9 8.86 -5.04 -0.74
C ARG A 9 10.31 -4.59 -0.50
N PRO A 10 10.59 -3.27 -0.57
CA PRO A 10 11.88 -2.74 -0.14
C PRO A 10 12.08 -2.95 1.36
N ASN A 11 13.33 -2.98 1.81
CA ASN A 11 13.67 -3.12 3.23
C ASN A 11 15.08 -2.57 3.49
N PHE A 12 15.16 -1.31 3.90
CA PHE A 12 16.42 -0.61 4.19
C PHE A 12 16.36 0.32 5.41
N ASP A 13 15.15 0.66 5.86
CA ASP A 13 14.93 1.43 7.08
C ASP A 13 13.79 0.84 7.91
N VAL A 14 13.46 1.50 9.02
CA VAL A 14 12.42 1.02 9.94
C VAL A 14 11.07 0.93 9.22
N THR A 15 10.66 2.00 8.54
CA THR A 15 9.37 2.07 7.84
C THR A 15 9.21 0.93 6.82
N THR A 16 10.18 0.82 5.91
CA THR A 16 10.17 -0.20 4.85
C THR A 16 10.29 -1.61 5.42
N ARG A 17 10.93 -1.81 6.58
CA ARG A 17 10.92 -3.10 7.28
C ARG A 17 9.53 -3.50 7.76
N TYR A 18 8.74 -2.58 8.31
CA TYR A 18 7.35 -2.87 8.68
C TYR A 18 6.54 -3.26 7.45
N LEU A 19 6.60 -2.47 6.38
CA LEU A 19 5.89 -2.77 5.14
C LEU A 19 6.32 -4.11 4.54
N PHE A 20 7.63 -4.41 4.54
CA PHE A 20 8.20 -5.67 4.04
C PHE A 20 7.61 -6.91 4.73
N VAL A 21 7.49 -6.85 6.06
CA VAL A 21 6.99 -7.96 6.88
C VAL A 21 5.48 -8.08 6.73
N TRP A 22 4.75 -6.96 6.82
CA TRP A 22 3.29 -6.95 6.75
C TRP A 22 2.74 -7.37 5.38
N ALA A 23 3.44 -6.99 4.31
CA ALA A 23 3.12 -7.43 2.95
C ALA A 23 3.15 -8.96 2.76
N LYS A 24 3.84 -9.71 3.64
CA LYS A 24 3.86 -11.18 3.60
C LYS A 24 2.45 -11.78 3.78
N LYS A 25 1.62 -11.21 4.66
CA LYS A 25 0.22 -11.64 4.85
C LYS A 25 -0.59 -11.52 3.54
N ILE A 26 -0.32 -10.47 2.76
CA ILE A 26 -0.96 -10.25 1.45
C ILE A 26 -0.47 -11.27 0.43
N ILE A 27 0.82 -11.60 0.42
CA ILE A 27 1.37 -12.65 -0.46
C ILE A 27 0.71 -14.00 -0.16
N GLU A 28 0.63 -14.41 1.11
CA GLU A 28 0.00 -15.67 1.52
C GLU A 28 -1.49 -15.76 1.11
N LEU A 29 -2.20 -14.63 1.12
CA LEU A 29 -3.58 -14.55 0.61
C LEU A 29 -3.60 -14.61 -0.94
N ALA A 30 -2.70 -13.89 -1.60
CA ALA A 30 -2.61 -13.85 -3.06
C ALA A 30 -2.27 -15.22 -3.64
N GLU A 31 -1.45 -16.05 -2.97
CA GLU A 31 -1.12 -17.41 -3.43
C GLU A 31 -2.38 -18.29 -3.59
N LYS A 32 -3.43 -17.99 -2.83
CA LYS A 32 -4.71 -18.71 -2.88
C LYS A 32 -5.70 -18.13 -3.90
N LYS A 33 -5.51 -16.87 -4.32
CA LYS A 33 -6.51 -16.08 -5.06
C LYS A 33 -6.06 -15.62 -6.45
N CYS A 34 -4.78 -15.32 -6.61
CA CYS A 34 -4.17 -14.82 -7.84
C CYS A 34 -3.64 -15.94 -8.75
N GLY A 35 -3.25 -15.52 -9.96
CA GLY A 35 -2.42 -16.32 -10.85
C GLY A 35 -0.98 -16.29 -10.38
N LYS A 36 -0.09 -15.67 -11.16
CA LYS A 36 1.32 -15.52 -10.81
C LYS A 36 1.55 -14.31 -9.91
N ILE A 37 2.44 -14.46 -8.93
CA ILE A 37 2.88 -13.39 -8.03
C ILE A 37 4.33 -13.05 -8.36
N PHE A 38 4.58 -11.77 -8.59
CA PHE A 38 5.90 -11.19 -8.82
C PHE A 38 6.31 -10.39 -7.59
N ASP A 39 6.99 -11.07 -6.66
CA ASP A 39 7.52 -10.47 -5.43
C ASP A 39 8.90 -9.85 -5.66
N LEU A 40 8.93 -8.52 -5.78
CA LEU A 40 10.15 -7.73 -5.88
C LEU A 40 10.63 -7.35 -4.48
N LYS A 41 11.37 -8.26 -3.86
CA LYS A 41 11.89 -8.12 -2.48
C LYS A 41 13.30 -7.50 -2.43
N LYS A 42 13.53 -6.60 -1.46
CA LYS A 42 14.82 -5.96 -1.19
C LYS A 42 15.41 -5.36 -2.47
N GLN A 43 16.65 -5.70 -2.81
CA GLN A 43 17.36 -5.24 -4.00
C GLN A 43 16.65 -5.49 -5.33
N ARG A 44 15.62 -6.35 -5.38
CA ARG A 44 14.79 -6.56 -6.56
C ARG A 44 13.70 -5.49 -6.74
N ALA A 45 13.37 -4.74 -5.69
CA ALA A 45 12.49 -3.57 -5.75
C ALA A 45 13.24 -2.37 -6.35
N ASN A 46 13.82 -2.53 -7.53
CA ASN A 46 14.51 -1.49 -8.28
C ASN A 46 13.76 -1.20 -9.58
N ARG A 47 14.05 -0.06 -10.22
CA ARG A 47 13.31 0.40 -11.41
C ARG A 47 13.46 -0.58 -12.57
N LYS A 48 14.67 -1.09 -12.78
CA LYS A 48 14.97 -2.02 -13.89
C LYS A 48 14.13 -3.30 -13.81
N GLU A 49 14.07 -3.93 -12.64
CA GLU A 49 13.26 -5.13 -12.43
C GLU A 49 11.77 -4.83 -12.45
N PHE A 50 11.34 -3.76 -11.79
CA PHE A 50 9.94 -3.31 -11.81
C PHE A 50 9.44 -3.16 -13.25
N GLU A 51 10.12 -2.35 -14.05
CA GLU A 51 9.72 -2.11 -15.42
C GLU A 51 9.83 -3.37 -16.30
N SER A 52 10.84 -4.22 -16.08
CA SER A 52 10.97 -5.49 -16.79
C SER A 52 9.77 -6.42 -16.52
N VAL A 53 9.33 -6.54 -15.26
CA VAL A 53 8.18 -7.39 -14.91
C VAL A 53 6.89 -6.80 -15.47
N MET A 54 6.68 -5.48 -15.33
CA MET A 54 5.49 -4.80 -15.84
C MET A 54 5.31 -5.03 -17.35
N ARG A 55 6.39 -4.90 -18.13
CA ARG A 55 6.35 -5.09 -19.60
C ARG A 55 6.22 -6.55 -20.03
N LYS A 56 6.91 -7.48 -19.36
CA LYS A 56 6.96 -8.90 -19.78
C LYS A 56 5.76 -9.72 -19.32
N HIS A 57 5.15 -9.33 -18.22
CA HIS A 57 4.14 -10.16 -17.55
C HIS A 57 2.81 -9.46 -17.34
N GLU A 58 2.75 -8.15 -17.61
CA GLU A 58 1.54 -7.33 -17.60
C GLU A 58 0.60 -7.64 -16.41
N PRO A 59 1.12 -7.55 -15.17
CA PRO A 59 0.34 -7.91 -13.99
C PRO A 59 -0.87 -6.98 -13.84
N GLY A 60 -2.08 -7.54 -13.79
CA GLY A 60 -3.33 -6.75 -13.70
C GLY A 60 -3.50 -6.00 -12.38
N LEU A 61 -2.84 -6.47 -11.32
CA LEU A 61 -2.85 -5.85 -9.99
C LEU A 61 -1.42 -5.52 -9.55
N VAL A 62 -1.22 -4.30 -9.08
CA VAL A 62 0.09 -3.79 -8.66
C VAL A 62 0.00 -3.22 -7.24
N PHE A 63 0.79 -3.76 -6.31
CA PHE A 63 0.90 -3.28 -4.95
C PHE A 63 2.29 -2.70 -4.69
N LEU A 64 2.35 -1.37 -4.59
CA LEU A 64 3.59 -0.64 -4.34
C LEU A 64 3.72 -0.34 -2.85
N ASN A 65 4.79 -0.83 -2.23
CA ASN A 65 5.22 -0.46 -0.89
C ASN A 65 6.54 0.29 -0.97
N GLY A 66 6.68 1.35 -0.19
CA GLY A 66 7.90 2.12 -0.07
C GLY A 66 7.61 3.59 0.23
N HIS A 67 8.69 4.37 0.35
CA HIS A 67 8.58 5.82 0.42
C HIS A 67 8.08 6.41 -0.89
N GLY A 68 7.69 7.67 -0.83
CA GLY A 68 7.19 8.40 -1.98
C GLY A 68 6.93 9.86 -1.65
N ASP A 69 6.47 10.57 -2.65
CA ASP A 69 5.99 11.92 -2.56
C ASP A 69 4.75 12.08 -3.45
N GLU A 70 4.28 13.31 -3.63
CA GLU A 70 3.12 13.59 -4.48
C GLU A 70 3.23 13.04 -5.90
N ARG A 71 4.44 12.90 -6.44
CA ARG A 71 4.72 12.50 -7.83
C ARG A 71 5.37 11.13 -7.97
N THR A 72 5.86 10.51 -6.90
CA THR A 72 6.69 9.31 -6.98
C THR A 72 6.33 8.22 -5.99
N VAL A 73 6.62 6.98 -6.36
CA VAL A 73 6.78 5.85 -5.42
C VAL A 73 8.15 5.23 -5.63
N ALA A 74 8.88 5.05 -4.54
CA ALA A 74 10.22 4.51 -4.52
C ALA A 74 10.26 3.06 -4.03
N GLY A 75 11.31 2.36 -4.45
CA GLY A 75 11.64 1.00 -4.11
C GLY A 75 12.78 0.95 -3.10
N GLN A 76 13.71 0.03 -3.30
CA GLN A 76 14.86 -0.18 -2.43
C GLN A 76 15.79 1.03 -2.46
N ASP A 77 16.30 1.41 -1.28
CA ASP A 77 17.25 2.50 -1.09
C ASP A 77 16.79 3.84 -1.70
N ASN A 78 15.46 4.07 -1.69
CA ASN A 78 14.77 5.22 -2.29
C ASN A 78 14.92 5.35 -3.82
N GLU A 79 15.24 4.28 -4.53
CA GLU A 79 15.24 4.28 -6.00
C GLU A 79 13.81 4.48 -6.54
N VAL A 80 13.57 5.55 -7.30
CA VAL A 80 12.24 5.85 -7.87
C VAL A 80 11.84 4.76 -8.87
N LEU A 81 10.71 4.10 -8.62
CA LEU A 81 10.15 3.08 -9.51
C LEU A 81 9.22 3.71 -10.55
N ILE A 82 8.42 4.67 -10.10
CA ILE A 82 7.38 5.32 -10.90
C ILE A 82 7.35 6.82 -10.57
N ARG A 83 7.23 7.66 -11.60
CA ARG A 83 7.11 9.12 -11.49
C ARG A 83 6.08 9.65 -12.47
N ALA A 84 5.24 10.57 -11.99
CA ALA A 84 4.29 11.31 -12.79
C ALA A 84 4.96 12.26 -13.79
N GLY A 85 4.58 12.15 -15.06
CA GLY A 85 5.16 12.83 -16.21
C GLY A 85 6.40 12.14 -16.78
N GLU A 86 6.73 10.92 -16.35
CA GLU A 86 7.95 10.22 -16.77
C GLU A 86 7.67 8.80 -17.27
N ASN A 87 7.06 7.94 -16.43
CA ASN A 87 6.86 6.54 -16.77
C ASN A 87 5.53 5.95 -16.28
N GLU A 88 4.56 6.76 -15.86
CA GLU A 88 3.25 6.34 -15.35
C GLU A 88 2.41 5.52 -16.35
N GLU A 89 2.64 5.68 -17.65
CA GLU A 89 2.02 4.89 -18.73
C GLU A 89 2.25 3.38 -18.57
N ILE A 90 3.31 2.98 -17.84
CA ILE A 90 3.55 1.56 -17.54
C ILE A 90 2.43 0.94 -16.68
N LEU A 91 1.62 1.76 -16.02
CA LEU A 91 0.47 1.36 -15.20
C LEU A 91 -0.82 1.21 -16.01
N LYS A 92 -0.79 1.38 -17.34
CA LYS A 92 -1.97 1.26 -18.20
C LYS A 92 -2.69 -0.08 -18.04
N ALA A 93 -4.02 -0.01 -17.94
CA ALA A 93 -4.96 -1.12 -17.74
C ALA A 93 -4.71 -1.92 -16.44
N LYS A 94 -4.10 -1.30 -15.42
CA LYS A 94 -3.78 -1.92 -14.14
C LYS A 94 -4.58 -1.29 -13.01
N ILE A 95 -4.91 -2.09 -12.01
CA ILE A 95 -5.36 -1.61 -10.70
C ILE A 95 -4.12 -1.46 -9.81
N VAL A 96 -3.90 -0.25 -9.29
CA VAL A 96 -2.73 0.08 -8.47
C VAL A 96 -3.17 0.40 -7.06
N TYR A 97 -2.49 -0.20 -6.07
CA TYR A 97 -2.52 0.29 -4.69
C TYR A 97 -1.10 0.67 -4.28
N ALA A 98 -0.92 1.90 -3.81
CA ALA A 98 0.34 2.40 -3.26
C ALA A 98 0.18 2.71 -1.77
N LEU A 99 0.85 1.91 -0.93
CA LEU A 99 1.08 2.26 0.47
C LEU A 99 2.36 3.09 0.54
N SER A 100 2.24 4.34 0.10
CA SER A 100 3.32 5.31 -0.07
C SER A 100 2.77 6.73 0.13
N CYS A 101 3.51 7.57 0.86
CA CYS A 101 3.03 8.89 1.26
C CYS A 101 2.74 9.79 0.06
N ARG A 102 1.61 10.50 0.09
CA ARG A 102 1.20 11.54 -0.87
C ARG A 102 1.06 11.11 -2.34
N SER A 103 1.38 9.87 -2.71
CA SER A 103 1.38 9.42 -4.10
C SER A 103 0.00 9.48 -4.78
N GLY A 104 -1.09 9.46 -4.00
CA GLY A 104 -2.46 9.67 -4.48
C GLY A 104 -2.77 11.10 -4.90
N LYS A 105 -1.93 12.08 -4.54
CA LYS A 105 -2.17 13.52 -4.79
C LYS A 105 -1.95 13.92 -6.25
N ILE A 106 -0.81 13.55 -6.84
CA ILE A 106 -0.49 13.87 -8.25
C ILE A 106 -0.29 12.59 -9.06
N LEU A 107 0.53 11.65 -8.59
CA LEU A 107 0.81 10.42 -9.33
C LEU A 107 -0.46 9.58 -9.60
N GLY A 108 -1.39 9.50 -8.65
CA GLY A 108 -2.66 8.79 -8.83
C GLY A 108 -3.46 9.28 -10.03
N PRO A 109 -3.89 10.57 -10.04
CA PRO A 109 -4.58 11.17 -11.18
C PRO A 109 -3.82 11.08 -12.51
N TYR A 110 -2.49 11.27 -12.48
CA TYR A 110 -1.65 11.12 -13.68
C TYR A 110 -1.67 9.69 -14.22
N SER A 111 -1.58 8.69 -13.34
CA SER A 111 -1.60 7.27 -13.73
C SER A 111 -2.93 6.89 -14.38
N VAL A 112 -4.05 7.35 -13.83
CA VAL A 112 -5.39 7.11 -14.40
C VAL A 112 -5.56 7.83 -15.73
N LYS A 113 -5.08 9.08 -15.84
CA LYS A 113 -5.07 9.82 -17.11
C LYS A 113 -4.23 9.12 -18.18
N ALA A 114 -3.13 8.49 -17.79
CA ALA A 114 -2.27 7.62 -18.61
C ALA A 114 -2.88 6.23 -18.88
N GLY A 115 -4.10 5.97 -18.38
CA GLY A 115 -4.89 4.79 -18.71
C GLY A 115 -4.77 3.64 -17.71
N ALA A 116 -4.26 3.84 -16.49
CA ALA A 116 -4.50 2.90 -15.39
C ALA A 116 -6.01 2.78 -15.13
N ASP A 117 -6.47 1.59 -14.75
CA ASP A 117 -7.90 1.37 -14.48
C ASP A 117 -8.32 2.02 -13.16
N ALA A 118 -7.43 1.94 -12.16
CA ALA A 118 -7.59 2.64 -10.90
C ALA A 118 -6.27 2.84 -10.15
N TYR A 119 -6.23 3.85 -9.30
CA TYR A 119 -5.15 4.12 -8.38
C TYR A 119 -5.70 4.41 -6.98
N ILE A 120 -5.32 3.58 -6.01
CA ILE A 120 -5.59 3.76 -4.59
C ILE A 120 -4.27 4.17 -3.92
N GLY A 121 -4.29 5.23 -3.13
CA GLY A 121 -3.10 5.71 -2.42
C GLY A 121 -3.50 6.72 -1.36
N TYR A 122 -2.56 7.58 -0.96
CA TYR A 122 -2.79 8.62 0.03
C TYR A 122 -2.51 9.99 -0.56
N ASP A 123 -3.36 10.99 -0.30
CA ASP A 123 -3.15 12.38 -0.74
C ASP A 123 -2.33 13.22 0.27
N GLU A 124 -2.13 12.68 1.47
CA GLU A 124 -1.23 13.18 2.52
C GLU A 124 -0.32 12.06 3.05
N ASP A 125 0.54 12.36 4.03
CA ASP A 125 1.42 11.36 4.64
C ASP A 125 0.62 10.27 5.37
N PHE A 126 1.05 9.01 5.20
CA PHE A 126 0.54 7.88 5.95
C PHE A 126 1.31 7.71 7.26
N TYR A 127 0.61 7.69 8.39
CA TYR A 127 1.23 7.58 9.71
C TYR A 127 0.94 6.23 10.35
N PHE A 128 1.96 5.61 10.93
CA PHE A 128 1.74 4.53 11.88
C PHE A 128 2.70 4.69 13.05
N LEU A 129 2.20 4.38 14.24
CA LEU A 129 3.01 4.27 15.43
C LEU A 129 3.56 2.84 15.51
N TYR A 130 4.72 2.69 16.14
CA TYR A 130 5.33 1.40 16.36
C TYR A 130 6.04 1.38 17.71
N ASP A 131 6.23 0.18 18.25
CA ASP A 131 6.98 -0.04 19.47
C ASP A 131 8.47 -0.17 19.12
N ASN A 132 9.31 0.67 19.74
CA ASN A 132 10.75 0.67 19.51
C ASN A 132 11.41 -0.68 19.82
N ASP A 133 10.88 -1.42 20.81
CA ASP A 133 11.38 -2.75 21.19
C ASP A 133 10.97 -3.83 20.18
N LYS A 134 10.07 -3.52 19.25
CA LYS A 134 9.55 -4.43 18.23
C LYS A 134 10.05 -4.13 16.81
N GLN A 135 10.91 -3.14 16.62
CA GLN A 135 11.47 -2.81 15.29
C GLN A 135 12.20 -3.99 14.62
N SER A 136 12.74 -4.93 15.40
CA SER A 136 13.39 -6.15 14.87
C SER A 136 12.42 -7.31 14.61
N ARG A 137 11.18 -7.21 15.11
CA ARG A 137 10.09 -8.20 14.99
C ARG A 137 8.76 -7.51 14.66
N PRO A 138 8.63 -6.81 13.53
CA PRO A 138 7.44 -6.02 13.19
C PRO A 138 6.12 -6.80 13.21
N GLU A 139 6.17 -8.11 13.00
CA GLU A 139 5.01 -9.00 13.06
C GLU A 139 4.44 -9.20 14.47
N GLN A 140 5.21 -8.86 15.51
CA GLN A 140 4.80 -8.94 16.92
C GLN A 140 4.36 -7.58 17.48
N ASP A 141 4.43 -6.51 16.67
CA ASP A 141 4.13 -5.15 17.08
C ASP A 141 2.63 -4.86 17.00
N LYS A 142 1.96 -4.93 18.15
CA LYS A 142 0.53 -4.62 18.25
C LYS A 142 0.19 -3.15 18.06
N THR A 143 1.15 -2.24 18.24
CA THR A 143 0.96 -0.82 17.98
C THR A 143 0.90 -0.57 16.48
N ALA A 144 1.86 -1.09 15.72
CA ALA A 144 1.88 -0.95 14.26
C ALA A 144 0.72 -1.70 13.58
N GLU A 145 0.33 -2.86 14.13
CA GLU A 145 -0.83 -3.64 13.67
C GLU A 145 -2.11 -2.81 13.57
N MET A 146 -2.33 -1.87 14.49
CA MET A 146 -3.52 -1.02 14.48
C MET A 146 -3.68 -0.24 13.16
N PHE A 147 -2.57 0.12 12.51
CA PHE A 147 -2.58 0.93 11.30
C PHE A 147 -2.41 0.09 10.04
N LEU A 148 -1.51 -0.89 10.09
CA LEU A 148 -1.14 -1.71 8.93
C LEU A 148 -2.21 -2.74 8.59
N GLU A 149 -2.97 -3.25 9.56
CA GLU A 149 -4.06 -4.19 9.30
C GLU A 149 -5.21 -3.51 8.52
N PRO A 150 -5.75 -2.33 8.91
CA PRO A 150 -6.71 -1.59 8.08
C PRO A 150 -6.18 -1.19 6.70
N ALA A 151 -4.93 -0.72 6.61
CA ALA A 151 -4.30 -0.36 5.33
C ALA A 151 -4.18 -1.58 4.39
N SER A 152 -3.92 -2.76 4.94
CA SER A 152 -3.82 -4.01 4.18
C SER A 152 -5.18 -4.46 3.62
N GLN A 153 -6.30 -3.99 4.18
CA GLN A 153 -7.62 -4.40 3.71
C GLN A 153 -7.89 -4.01 2.26
N VAL A 154 -7.29 -2.93 1.73
CA VAL A 154 -7.39 -2.60 0.29
C VAL A 154 -7.02 -3.83 -0.55
N MET A 155 -5.84 -4.41 -0.31
CA MET A 155 -5.41 -5.61 -1.02
C MET A 155 -6.28 -6.82 -0.73
N VAL A 156 -6.73 -7.01 0.52
CA VAL A 156 -7.62 -8.12 0.85
C VAL A 156 -8.91 -8.08 0.02
N PHE A 157 -9.51 -6.90 -0.15
CA PHE A 157 -10.75 -6.75 -0.92
C PHE A 157 -10.51 -6.85 -2.44
N LEU A 158 -9.41 -6.27 -2.95
CA LEU A 158 -9.02 -6.42 -4.36
C LEU A 158 -8.74 -7.89 -4.73
N LEU A 159 -8.04 -8.64 -3.87
CA LEU A 159 -7.79 -10.08 -4.05
C LEU A 159 -9.07 -10.93 -3.98
N LYS A 160 -10.16 -10.38 -3.46
CA LYS A 160 -11.51 -10.97 -3.47
C LYS A 160 -12.34 -10.51 -4.67
N ASN A 161 -11.75 -9.82 -5.64
CA ASN A 161 -12.38 -9.26 -6.85
C ASN A 161 -13.46 -8.21 -6.59
N HIS A 162 -13.38 -7.49 -5.46
CA HIS A 162 -14.17 -6.26 -5.31
C HIS A 162 -13.61 -5.17 -6.24
N SER A 163 -14.45 -4.18 -6.57
CA SER A 163 -13.98 -3.03 -7.32
C SER A 163 -12.95 -2.20 -6.51
N PRO A 164 -12.11 -1.40 -7.18
CA PRO A 164 -11.19 -0.49 -6.48
C PRO A 164 -11.91 0.44 -5.52
N GLN A 165 -13.05 1.02 -5.92
CA GLN A 165 -13.87 1.85 -5.04
C GLN A 165 -14.43 1.09 -3.83
N GLU A 166 -14.91 -0.15 -4.00
CA GLU A 166 -15.36 -0.98 -2.87
C GLU A 166 -14.23 -1.32 -1.92
N ALA A 167 -13.04 -1.67 -2.44
CA ALA A 167 -11.86 -1.97 -1.63
C ALA A 167 -11.41 -0.74 -0.83
N HIS A 168 -11.41 0.44 -1.45
CA HIS A 168 -11.14 1.71 -0.81
C HIS A 168 -12.13 1.99 0.35
N ILE A 169 -13.43 1.90 0.08
CA ILE A 169 -14.49 2.14 1.09
C ILE A 169 -14.35 1.16 2.25
N ASN A 170 -14.14 -0.13 1.97
CA ASN A 170 -14.08 -1.15 3.00
C ASN A 170 -12.80 -1.06 3.86
N SER A 171 -11.67 -0.62 3.29
CA SER A 171 -10.49 -0.29 4.08
C SER A 171 -10.73 0.93 4.99
N LYS A 172 -11.39 1.99 4.50
CA LYS A 172 -11.78 3.14 5.35
C LYS A 172 -12.70 2.73 6.50
N LYS A 173 -13.64 1.81 6.26
CA LYS A 173 -14.46 1.21 7.33
C LYS A 173 -13.61 0.43 8.34
N SER A 174 -12.54 -0.24 7.91
CA SER A 174 -11.61 -0.94 8.79
C SER A 174 -10.87 0.04 9.71
N PHE A 175 -10.39 1.17 9.18
CA PHE A 175 -9.80 2.23 10.01
C PHE A 175 -10.81 2.78 11.02
N ALA A 176 -12.04 3.08 10.58
CA ALA A 176 -13.10 3.57 11.47
C ALA A 176 -13.43 2.57 12.59
N CYS A 177 -13.49 1.27 12.26
CA CYS A 177 -13.71 0.20 13.23
C CYS A 177 -12.58 0.14 14.26
N GLN A 178 -11.32 0.23 13.80
CA GLN A 178 -10.17 0.22 14.69
C GLN A 178 -10.15 1.45 15.61
N ALA A 179 -10.42 2.64 15.08
CA ALA A 179 -10.50 3.87 15.87
C ALA A 179 -11.61 3.78 16.94
N ARG A 180 -12.79 3.25 16.59
CA ARG A 180 -13.90 3.05 17.56
C ARG A 180 -13.52 2.11 18.70
N LYS A 181 -12.82 1.00 18.41
CA LYS A 181 -12.37 0.05 19.44
C LYS A 181 -11.49 0.74 20.49
N LEU A 182 -10.55 1.59 20.04
CA LEU A 182 -9.65 2.33 20.92
C LEU A 182 -10.33 3.45 21.73
N LEU A 183 -11.45 4.00 21.22
CA LEU A 183 -12.24 4.98 21.97
C LEU A 183 -13.10 4.34 23.06
N THR A 184 -13.45 3.06 22.90
CA THR A 184 -14.27 2.31 23.88
C THR A 184 -13.46 1.56 24.92
N SER A 185 -12.15 1.37 24.72
CA SER A 185 -11.23 0.95 25.79
C SER A 185 -10.97 2.13 26.72
N SER A 186 -10.60 1.88 27.98
CA SER A 186 -10.14 2.93 28.89
C SER A 186 -8.83 3.52 28.36
N ALA A 187 -8.96 4.51 27.48
CA ALA A 187 -7.89 4.97 26.60
C ALA A 187 -6.72 5.60 27.37
N THR A 188 -5.54 5.04 27.18
CA THR A 188 -4.24 5.62 27.50
C THR A 188 -3.92 6.80 26.56
N SER A 189 -2.91 7.60 26.92
CA SER A 189 -2.42 8.71 26.08
C SER A 189 -1.91 8.24 24.70
N LEU A 190 -1.33 7.03 24.64
CA LEU A 190 -0.89 6.38 23.40
C LEU A 190 -2.08 6.04 22.49
N GLU A 191 -3.15 5.48 23.06
CA GLU A 191 -4.37 5.14 22.30
C GLU A 191 -5.06 6.39 21.76
N SER A 192 -5.04 7.50 22.50
CA SER A 192 -5.57 8.78 22.04
C SER A 192 -4.81 9.33 20.81
N SER A 193 -3.48 9.21 20.82
CA SER A 193 -2.64 9.58 19.67
C SER A 193 -2.87 8.65 18.48
N ALA A 194 -3.05 7.35 18.73
CA ALA A 194 -3.32 6.38 17.68
C ALA A 194 -4.65 6.64 16.96
N VAL A 195 -5.72 7.01 17.69
CA VAL A 195 -7.02 7.36 17.10
C VAL A 195 -6.89 8.51 16.10
N LYS A 196 -6.12 9.56 16.44
CA LYS A 196 -5.86 10.69 15.53
C LYS A 196 -5.27 10.22 14.21
N TYR A 197 -4.23 9.40 14.24
CA TYR A 197 -3.56 8.92 13.04
C TYR A 197 -4.40 7.90 12.24
N LEU A 198 -5.22 7.08 12.91
CA LEU A 198 -6.17 6.20 12.23
C LEU A 198 -7.22 6.98 11.44
N ILE A 199 -7.79 8.03 12.05
CA ILE A 199 -8.75 8.92 11.38
C ILE A 199 -8.07 9.66 10.23
N TRP A 200 -6.85 10.15 10.45
CA TRP A 200 -6.05 10.81 9.40
C TRP A 200 -5.85 9.89 8.18
N ASN A 201 -5.27 8.71 8.37
CA ASN A 201 -5.04 7.77 7.27
C ASN A 201 -6.34 7.39 6.55
N MET A 202 -7.43 7.21 7.30
CA MET A 202 -8.75 6.94 6.72
C MET A 202 -9.22 8.08 5.82
N GLN A 203 -9.11 9.33 6.28
CA GLN A 203 -9.58 10.49 5.53
C GLN A 203 -8.76 10.69 4.26
N HIS A 204 -7.44 10.51 4.37
CA HIS A 204 -6.46 10.79 3.32
C HIS A 204 -6.16 9.61 2.38
N GLN A 205 -6.70 8.42 2.65
CA GLN A 205 -6.76 7.39 1.62
C GLN A 205 -7.72 7.86 0.53
N VAL A 206 -7.27 7.85 -0.72
CA VAL A 206 -7.98 8.27 -1.93
C VAL A 206 -8.07 7.12 -2.94
N CYS A 207 -9.05 7.18 -3.83
CA CYS A 207 -9.22 6.27 -4.96
C CYS A 207 -9.59 7.09 -6.19
N VAL A 208 -8.84 6.91 -7.27
CA VAL A 208 -9.10 7.51 -8.58
C VAL A 208 -9.34 6.36 -9.56
N GLU A 209 -10.44 6.42 -10.30
CA GLU A 209 -10.81 5.43 -11.32
C GLU A 209 -10.95 6.10 -12.68
N LYS A 210 -10.79 5.31 -13.75
CA LYS A 210 -10.88 5.76 -15.15
C LYS A 210 -12.31 6.10 -15.58
#